data_AF-A0A536KTM2-F1
#
_entry.id   AF-A0A536KTM2-F1
#
_cell.length_a   1.000
_cell.length_b   1.000
_cell.length_c   1.000
_cell.angle_alpha   90.00
_cell.angle_beta   90.00
_cell.angle_gamma   90.00
#
_symmetry.space_group_name_H-M   'P 1'
#
loop_
_entity.id
_entity.type
_entity.pdbx_description
1 polymer ?
#
loop_
_entity_poly.entity_id
_entity_poly.type
_entity_poly.pdbx_seq_one_letter_code
_entity_poly.pdbx_strand_id
1 'polypeptide(L)'
;MAEFAQVEPHVPREVVDAARALAQQQKVDVVVVLGGGSAMGVGKGVVFDGPQPDPSPQAGEGKRLIAIPTTYAGSEMTPVFGSTNRAE
;
A
#
# COMPACT_ATOMS: atom_id res chain seq x y z
N MET A 1 -7.31 -14.93 3.85
CA MET A 1 -6.75 -13.87 4.72
C MET A 1 -5.25 -13.87 4.53
N ALA A 2 -4.64 -12.70 4.40
CA ALA A 2 -3.21 -12.55 4.16
C ALA A 2 -2.63 -11.49 5.11
N GLU A 3 -1.39 -11.67 5.53
CA GLU A 3 -0.66 -10.71 6.36
C GLU A 3 0.59 -10.24 5.60
N PHE A 4 0.86 -8.94 5.65
CA PHE A 4 2.05 -8.33 5.08
C PHE A 4 2.70 -7.45 6.14
N ALA A 5 3.91 -7.81 6.58
CA ALA A 5 4.63 -7.16 7.68
C ALA A 5 5.94 -6.49 7.22
N GLN A 6 6.32 -6.64 5.95
CA GLN A 6 7.57 -6.16 5.35
C GLN A 6 7.50 -4.66 5.00
N VAL A 7 6.95 -3.83 5.89
CA VAL A 7 6.84 -2.39 5.71
C VAL A 7 8.18 -1.71 6.04
N GLU A 8 8.63 -0.82 5.16
CA GLU A 8 9.86 -0.06 5.35
C GLU A 8 9.64 1.46 5.41
N PRO A 9 10.52 2.23 6.06
CA PRO A 9 10.56 3.69 5.96
C PRO A 9 10.55 4.18 4.52
N HIS A 10 9.86 5.30 4.26
CA HIS A 10 9.77 5.94 2.94
C HIS A 10 9.08 5.15 1.82
N VAL A 11 8.46 3.99 2.12
CA VAL A 11 7.60 3.25 1.19
C VAL A 11 8.32 2.90 -0.12
N PRO A 12 9.37 2.05 -0.09
CA PRO A 12 10.03 1.59 -1.31
C PRO A 12 9.04 0.92 -2.25
N ARG A 13 9.17 1.18 -3.56
CA ARG A 13 8.27 0.66 -4.60
C ARG A 13 8.14 -0.87 -4.54
N GLU A 14 9.25 -1.57 -4.39
CA GLU A 14 9.29 -3.02 -4.32
C GLU A 14 8.48 -3.60 -3.15
N VAL A 15 8.36 -2.85 -2.04
CA VAL A 15 7.52 -3.24 -0.90
C VAL A 15 6.04 -3.13 -1.25
N VAL A 16 5.66 -2.07 -1.96
CA VAL A 16 4.28 -1.88 -2.45
C VAL A 16 3.92 -2.98 -3.44
N ASP A 17 4.82 -3.30 -4.36
CA ASP A 17 4.60 -4.32 -5.39
C ASP A 17 4.50 -5.73 -4.79
N ALA A 18 5.32 -6.04 -3.78
CA ALA A 18 5.20 -7.28 -3.01
C ALA A 18 3.85 -7.39 -2.28
N ALA A 19 3.40 -6.30 -1.64
CA ALA A 19 2.10 -6.26 -0.96
C ALA A 19 0.93 -6.41 -1.94
N ARG A 20 1.03 -5.80 -3.13
CA ARG A 20 0.04 -5.94 -4.21
C ARG A 20 -0.02 -7.35 -4.75
N ALA A 21 1.13 -7.98 -4.99
CA ALA A 21 1.21 -9.35 -5.47
C ALA A 21 0.50 -10.29 -4.48
N LEU A 22 0.74 -10.13 -3.18
CA LEU A 22 0.05 -10.89 -2.15
C LEU A 22 -1.46 -10.64 -2.17
N ALA A 23 -1.90 -9.38 -2.22
CA ALA A 23 -3.32 -9.01 -2.24
C ALA A 23 -4.05 -9.57 -3.47
N GLN A 24 -3.39 -9.59 -4.64
CA GLN A 24 -3.92 -10.19 -5.87
C GLN A 24 -4.02 -11.71 -5.77
N GLN A 25 -2.94 -12.38 -5.36
CA GLN A 25 -2.91 -13.84 -5.18
C GLN A 25 -4.00 -14.32 -4.23
N GLN A 26 -4.28 -13.54 -3.19
CA GLN A 26 -5.24 -13.85 -2.15
C GLN A 26 -6.65 -13.27 -2.42
N LYS A 27 -6.84 -12.60 -3.57
CA LYS A 27 -8.11 -11.98 -3.99
C LYS A 27 -8.73 -11.12 -2.87
N VAL A 28 -7.93 -10.24 -2.29
CA VAL A 28 -8.35 -9.39 -1.16
C VAL A 28 -9.21 -8.23 -1.65
N ASP A 29 -10.38 -8.05 -1.04
CA ASP A 29 -11.28 -6.91 -1.30
C ASP A 29 -11.04 -5.73 -0.33
N VAL A 30 -10.52 -6.01 0.86
CA VAL A 30 -10.32 -5.02 1.94
C VAL A 30 -8.90 -5.12 2.50
N VAL A 31 -8.19 -4.01 2.51
CA VAL A 31 -6.87 -3.85 3.12
C VAL A 31 -7.03 -3.16 4.46
N VAL A 32 -6.63 -3.83 5.55
CA VAL A 32 -6.57 -3.24 6.89
C VAL A 32 -5.13 -2.88 7.19
N VAL A 33 -4.88 -1.62 7.52
CA VAL A 33 -3.55 -1.13 7.86
C VAL A 33 -3.50 -0.80 9.34
N LEU A 34 -2.64 -1.50 10.08
CA LEU A 34 -2.27 -1.17 11.45
C LEU A 34 -0.81 -0.69 11.45
N GLY A 35 -0.58 0.59 11.77
CA GLY A 35 0.78 1.13 11.82
C GLY A 35 0.87 2.63 11.62
N GLY A 36 2.09 3.11 11.37
CA GLY A 36 2.36 4.53 11.13
C GLY A 36 2.32 4.94 9.66
N GLY A 37 2.89 6.11 9.35
CA GLY A 37 2.86 6.71 8.00
C GLY A 37 3.36 5.80 6.87
N SER A 38 4.41 5.01 7.11
CA SER A 38 4.92 4.03 6.13
C SER A 38 3.92 2.91 5.83
N ALA A 39 3.30 2.34 6.87
CA ALA A 39 2.30 1.30 6.69
C ALA A 39 1.09 1.83 5.91
N MET A 40 0.66 3.06 6.23
CA MET A 40 -0.40 3.76 5.49
C MET A 40 -0.02 3.98 4.02
N GLY A 41 1.22 4.37 3.75
CA GLY A 41 1.73 4.54 2.39
C GLY A 41 1.72 3.23 1.59
N VAL A 42 2.17 2.12 2.19
CA VAL A 42 2.10 0.79 1.56
C VAL A 42 0.65 0.39 1.28
N GLY A 43 -0.23 0.50 2.27
CA GLY A 43 -1.65 0.16 2.10
C GLY A 43 -2.34 0.98 1.02
N LYS A 44 -2.09 2.30 0.96
CA LYS A 44 -2.58 3.17 -0.12
C LYS A 44 -2.06 2.71 -1.47
N GLY A 45 -0.79 2.36 -1.56
CA GLY A 45 -0.21 1.75 -2.75
C GLY A 45 -0.97 0.50 -3.18
N VAL A 46 -1.34 -0.40 -2.26
CA VAL A 46 -2.10 -1.62 -2.58
C VAL A 46 -3.48 -1.32 -3.17
N VAL A 47 -4.20 -0.34 -2.60
CA VAL A 47 -5.56 0.01 -3.08
C VAL A 47 -5.57 1.06 -4.19
N PHE A 48 -4.41 1.55 -4.63
CA PHE A 48 -4.32 2.58 -5.66
C PHE A 48 -4.68 2.03 -7.04
N ASP A 49 -5.66 2.68 -7.66
CA ASP A 49 -6.25 2.36 -8.98
C ASP A 49 -5.82 3.34 -10.08
N GLY A 50 -5.01 4.36 -9.76
CA GLY A 50 -4.51 5.33 -10.72
C GLY A 50 -3.38 4.80 -11.63
N PRO A 51 -2.91 5.63 -12.59
CA PRO A 51 -1.84 5.26 -13.53
C PRO A 51 -0.58 4.84 -12.79
N GLN A 52 0.03 3.75 -13.26
CA GLN A 52 1.28 3.25 -12.72
C GLN A 52 2.37 3.26 -13.79
N PRO A 53 3.65 3.38 -13.39
CA PRO A 53 4.76 3.21 -14.32
C PRO A 53 4.81 1.82 -14.96
N ASP A 54 4.31 0.80 -14.27
CA ASP A 54 4.23 -0.58 -14.74
C ASP A 54 2.86 -0.84 -15.42
N PRO A 55 2.82 -1.46 -16.63
CA PRO A 55 1.60 -1.87 -17.33
C PRO A 55 0.79 -2.99 -16.68
N SER A 56 1.15 -3.48 -15.48
CA SER A 56 0.36 -4.47 -14.74
C SER A 56 -1.11 -4.03 -14.55
N PRO A 57 -2.07 -4.99 -14.47
CA PRO A 57 -3.49 -4.67 -14.24
C PRO A 57 -3.65 -3.77 -13.01
N GLN A 58 -4.65 -2.87 -13.03
CA GLN A 58 -4.94 -1.94 -11.93
C GLN A 58 -5.10 -2.70 -10.61
N ALA A 59 -4.01 -2.85 -9.87
CA ALA A 59 -3.92 -3.76 -8.74
C ALA A 59 -4.87 -3.35 -7.61
N GLY A 60 -5.28 -2.08 -7.56
CA GLY A 60 -6.17 -1.52 -6.55
C GLY A 60 -7.66 -1.55 -6.88
N GLU A 61 -8.08 -1.85 -8.11
CA GLU A 61 -9.49 -1.70 -8.52
C GLU A 61 -10.42 -2.48 -7.58
N GLY A 62 -11.49 -1.81 -7.14
CA GLY A 62 -12.51 -2.38 -6.25
C GLY A 62 -12.10 -2.52 -4.78
N LYS A 63 -10.82 -2.35 -4.42
CA LYS A 63 -10.35 -2.54 -3.03
C LYS A 63 -10.73 -1.36 -2.15
N ARG A 64 -10.80 -1.59 -0.83
CA ARG A 64 -11.02 -0.56 0.20
C ARG A 64 -9.92 -0.61 1.24
N LEU A 65 -9.56 0.54 1.81
CA LEU A 65 -8.56 0.64 2.88
C LEU A 65 -9.22 1.04 4.19
N ILE A 66 -8.90 0.32 5.27
CA ILE A 66 -9.23 0.67 6.65
C ILE A 66 -7.92 1.04 7.36
N ALA A 67 -7.87 2.24 7.93
CA ALA A 67 -6.69 2.76 8.62
C ALA A 67 -6.85 2.65 10.15
N ILE A 68 -5.89 2.01 10.82
CA ILE A 68 -5.73 1.95 12.27
C ILE A 68 -4.35 2.56 12.60
N PRO A 69 -4.27 3.89 12.75
CA PRO A 69 -2.99 4.57 12.94
C PRO A 69 -2.40 4.30 14.32
N THR A 70 -1.10 4.01 14.37
CA THR A 70 -0.32 3.92 15.63
C THR A 70 0.60 5.13 15.84
N THR A 71 0.63 6.05 14.88
CA THR A 71 1.39 7.30 14.91
C THR A 71 0.55 8.43 14.33
N TYR A 72 0.71 9.66 14.82
CA TYR A 72 0.03 10.85 14.29
C TYR A 72 0.76 11.41 13.06
N ALA A 73 0.72 10.66 11.94
CA ALA A 73 1.42 11.02 10.71
C ALA A 73 0.55 11.84 9.73
N GLY A 74 -0.78 11.83 9.90
CA GLY A 74 -1.72 12.51 9.00
C GLY A 74 -1.92 11.80 7.65
N SER A 75 -1.20 10.71 7.38
CA SER A 75 -1.39 9.91 6.16
C SER A 75 -2.79 9.30 6.14
N GLU A 76 -3.28 8.81 7.27
CA GLU A 76 -4.62 8.26 7.47
C GLU A 76 -5.78 9.18 7.05
N MET A 77 -5.56 10.50 6.97
CA MET A 77 -6.57 11.51 6.64
C MET A 77 -6.36 12.15 5.26
N THR A 78 -5.53 11.55 4.40
CA THR A 78 -5.23 12.09 3.06
C THR A 78 -5.30 11.01 1.98
N PRO A 79 -5.66 11.35 0.72
CA PRO A 79 -5.60 10.40 -0.39
C PRO A 79 -4.18 10.23 -0.97
N VAL A 80 -3.21 11.01 -0.48
CA VAL A 80 -1.86 11.07 -1.04
C VAL A 80 -0.96 10.01 -0.42
N PHE A 81 -0.10 9.40 -1.21
CA PHE A 81 1.06 8.64 -0.74
C PHE A 81 2.27 8.93 -1.64
N GLY A 82 3.46 8.86 -1.06
CA GLY A 82 4.71 8.82 -1.80
C GLY A 82 5.24 7.39 -1.83
N SER A 83 6.00 7.06 -2.87
CA SER A 83 6.83 5.87 -2.91
C SER A 83 8.23 6.28 -3.37
N THR A 84 9.26 5.61 -2.86
CA THR A 84 10.64 5.81 -3.30
C THR A 84 11.04 4.71 -4.26
N ASN A 85 11.84 5.08 -5.27
CA ASN A 85 12.64 4.10 -6.01
C ASN A 85 14.01 4.11 -5.34
N ARG A 86 14.55 2.94 -4.97
CA ARG A 86 15.95 2.87 -4.52
C ARG A 86 16.83 3.27 -5.71
N ALA A 87 17.81 4.13 -5.44
CA ALA A 87 18.85 4.40 -6.43
C ALA A 87 19.64 3.10 -6.61
N GLU A 88 19.81 2.66 -7.86
CA GLU A 88 20.83 1.67 -8.22
C GLU A 88 22.24 2.23 -7.96
#